data_AF-A0A7K8X4C2-F1
#
_entry.id   AF-A0A7K8X4C2-F1
#
_cell.length_a   1.000
_cell.length_b   1.000
_cell.length_c   1.000
_cell.angle_alpha   90.00
_cell.angle_beta   90.00
_cell.angle_gamma   90.00
#
_symmetry.space_group_name_H-M   'P 1'
#
loop_
_entity.id
_entity.type
_entity.pdbx_description
1 polymer ?
#
loop_
_entity_poly.entity_id
_entity_poly.type
_entity_poly.pdbx_seq_one_letter_code
_entity_poly.pdbx_strand_id
1 'polypeptide(L)'
;CENGALMDSFGIFLQGLLGVVAFSTLMLKRFREPKHERRPWRIWFLDTSKQAIGMLFIHFANVYLSDLTEEDPCSLYLINFLLDATLGMLLIYIGIRAVSSIVEWQQWESLRFGEYG
;
A
#
# COMPACT_ATOMS: atom_id res chain seq x y z
N CYS A 1 20.62 -9.24 16.37
CA CYS A 1 20.25 -10.25 15.36
C CYS A 1 21.38 -10.35 14.32
N GLU A 2 21.58 -11.49 13.65
CA GLU A 2 22.63 -11.61 12.62
C GLU A 2 22.20 -10.99 11.29
N ASN A 3 23.17 -10.37 10.60
CA ASN A 3 23.01 -9.73 9.29
C ASN A 3 22.53 -10.77 8.25
N GLY A 4 21.30 -10.62 7.77
CA GLY A 4 20.72 -11.49 6.72
C GLY A 4 19.41 -12.20 7.08
N ALA A 5 18.94 -12.14 8.33
CA ALA A 5 17.71 -12.82 8.77
C ALA A 5 16.42 -12.38 8.03
N LEU A 6 16.43 -11.21 7.39
CA LEU A 6 15.31 -10.70 6.59
C LEU A 6 15.18 -11.38 5.22
N MET A 7 16.30 -11.82 4.64
CA MET A 7 16.40 -12.55 3.36
C MET A 7 16.63 -14.04 3.54
N ASP A 8 16.73 -14.51 4.78
CA ASP A 8 16.76 -15.94 5.06
C ASP A 8 15.41 -16.58 4.68
N SER A 9 15.41 -17.89 4.45
CA SER A 9 14.24 -18.62 3.92
C SER A 9 12.96 -18.37 4.72
N PHE A 10 13.10 -18.07 6.02
CA PHE A 10 12.02 -17.71 6.92
C PHE A 10 11.37 -16.35 6.62
N GLY A 11 12.15 -15.32 6.26
CA GLY A 11 11.65 -13.99 5.93
C GLY A 11 10.82 -13.99 4.63
N ILE A 12 11.33 -14.67 3.60
CA ILE A 12 10.61 -14.87 2.33
C ILE A 12 9.31 -15.66 2.55
N PHE A 13 9.35 -16.69 3.40
CA PHE A 13 8.15 -17.46 3.77
C PHE A 13 7.09 -16.60 4.45
N LEU A 14 7.46 -15.80 5.44
CA LEU A 14 6.54 -14.88 6.13
C LEU A 14 5.98 -13.82 5.19
N GLN A 15 6.81 -13.23 4.33
CA GLN A 15 6.38 -12.23 3.35
C GLN A 15 5.39 -12.82 2.33
N GLY A 16 5.65 -14.04 1.86
CA GLY A 16 4.72 -14.78 1.00
C GLY A 16 3.40 -15.07 1.71
N LEU A 17 3.44 -15.54 2.96
CA LEU A 17 2.26 -15.83 3.76
C LEU A 17 1.39 -14.57 3.97
N LEU A 18 2.01 -13.46 4.37
CA LEU A 18 1.34 -12.18 4.55
C LEU A 18 0.72 -11.68 3.24
N GLY A 19 1.43 -11.81 2.12
CA GLY A 19 0.91 -11.47 0.79
C GLY A 19 -0.33 -12.29 0.41
N VAL A 20 -0.32 -13.60 0.67
CA VAL A 20 -1.47 -14.49 0.41
C VAL A 20 -2.66 -14.11 1.30
N VAL A 21 -2.43 -13.86 2.59
CA VAL A 21 -3.49 -13.44 3.52
C VAL A 21 -4.10 -12.10 3.11
N ALA A 22 -3.27 -11.13 2.74
CA ALA A 22 -3.73 -9.81 2.28
C ALA A 22 -4.58 -9.93 1.00
N PHE A 23 -4.09 -10.65 -0.01
CA PHE A 23 -4.82 -10.86 -1.26
C PHE A 23 -6.13 -11.65 -1.05
N SER A 24 -6.10 -12.69 -0.22
CA SER A 24 -7.30 -13.47 0.12
C SER A 24 -8.34 -12.61 0.83
N THR A 25 -7.91 -11.68 1.69
CA THR A 25 -8.78 -10.72 2.36
C THR A 25 -9.43 -9.75 1.36
N LEU A 26 -8.70 -9.26 0.37
CA LEU A 26 -9.25 -8.44 -0.72
C LEU A 26 -10.29 -9.21 -1.53
N MET A 27 -10.05 -10.48 -1.83
CA MET A 27 -11.00 -11.34 -2.52
C MET A 27 -12.25 -11.60 -1.68
N LEU A 28 -12.10 -11.88 -0.40
CA LEU A 28 -13.20 -12.11 0.52
C LEU A 28 -14.06 -10.84 0.71
N LYS A 29 -13.43 -9.66 0.77
CA LYS A 29 -14.12 -8.37 0.78
C LYS A 29 -14.97 -8.21 -0.49
N ARG A 30 -14.40 -8.46 -1.66
CA ARG A 30 -15.12 -8.40 -2.95
C ARG A 30 -16.32 -9.36 -3.02
N PHE A 31 -16.18 -10.57 -2.47
CA PHE A 31 -17.29 -11.54 -2.44
C PHE A 31 -18.41 -11.13 -1.48
N ARG A 32 -18.07 -10.42 -0.39
CA ARG A 32 -19.04 -9.89 0.58
C ARG A 32 -19.69 -8.57 0.15
N GLU A 33 -19.09 -7.82 -0.76
CA GLU A 33 -19.68 -6.58 -1.27
C GLU A 33 -20.99 -6.85 -2.04
N PRO A 34 -22.08 -6.10 -1.76
CA PRO A 34 -23.36 -6.24 -2.43
C PRO A 34 -23.21 -5.98 -3.94
N LYS A 35 -23.92 -6.76 -4.77
CA LYS A 35 -23.79 -6.70 -6.24
C LYS A 35 -23.98 -5.31 -6.83
N HIS A 36 -24.76 -4.44 -6.16
CA HIS A 36 -25.07 -3.09 -6.64
C HIS A 36 -23.90 -2.09 -6.49
N GLU A 37 -23.02 -2.27 -5.49
CA GLU A 37 -21.85 -1.39 -5.27
C GLU A 37 -20.55 -1.98 -5.83
N ARG A 38 -20.63 -3.19 -6.39
CA ARG A 38 -19.44 -3.92 -6.81
C ARG A 38 -18.81 -3.27 -8.03
N ARG A 39 -17.60 -2.73 -7.87
CA ARG A 39 -16.82 -2.18 -8.98
C ARG A 39 -16.53 -3.24 -10.06
N PRO A 40 -16.58 -2.89 -11.35
CA PRO A 40 -16.30 -3.80 -12.45
C PRO A 40 -14.88 -4.36 -12.33
N TRP A 41 -14.68 -5.60 -12.79
CA TRP A 41 -13.41 -6.33 -12.63
C TRP A 41 -12.20 -5.58 -13.19
N ARG A 42 -12.37 -4.83 -14.28
CA ARG A 42 -11.31 -4.00 -14.87
C ARG A 42 -10.85 -2.88 -13.93
N ILE A 43 -11.79 -2.13 -13.35
CA ILE A 43 -11.46 -1.04 -12.40
C ILE A 43 -10.83 -1.61 -11.15
N TRP A 44 -11.38 -2.70 -10.61
CA TRP A 44 -10.84 -3.34 -9.41
C TRP A 44 -9.41 -3.85 -9.61
N PHE A 45 -9.12 -4.46 -10.77
CA PHE A 45 -7.76 -4.91 -11.08
C PHE A 45 -6.80 -3.73 -11.21
N LEU A 46 -7.23 -2.65 -11.88
CA LEU A 46 -6.44 -1.43 -12.00
C LEU A 46 -6.21 -0.71 -10.66
N ASP A 47 -7.13 -0.80 -9.71
CA ASP A 47 -6.96 -0.24 -8.36
C ASP A 47 -6.02 -1.11 -7.51
N THR A 48 -6.26 -2.42 -7.49
CA THR A 48 -5.44 -3.38 -6.75
C THR A 48 -3.99 -3.39 -7.26
N SER A 49 -3.79 -3.26 -8.57
CA SER A 49 -2.45 -3.18 -9.16
C SER A 49 -1.69 -1.93 -8.73
N LYS A 50 -2.38 -0.79 -8.57
CA LYS A 50 -1.74 0.43 -8.04
C LYS A 50 -1.28 0.24 -6.60
N GLN A 51 -2.08 -0.41 -5.76
CA GLN A 51 -1.71 -0.74 -4.38
C GLN A 51 -0.50 -1.69 -4.34
N ALA A 52 -0.48 -2.70 -5.22
CA ALA A 52 0.63 -3.65 -5.30
C ALA A 52 1.95 -2.99 -5.74
N ILE A 53 1.90 -2.09 -6.74
CA ILE A 53 3.08 -1.34 -7.18
C ILE A 53 3.61 -0.43 -6.08
N GLY A 54 2.73 0.26 -5.35
CA GLY A 54 3.12 1.10 -4.21
C GLY A 54 3.80 0.31 -3.10
N MET A 55 3.22 -0.83 -2.71
CA MET A 55 3.81 -1.72 -1.70
C MET A 55 5.18 -2.26 -2.15
N LEU A 56 5.34 -2.63 -3.42
CA LEU A 56 6.61 -3.10 -3.95
C LEU A 56 7.69 -2.00 -3.91
N PHE A 57 7.33 -0.78 -4.28
CA PHE A 57 8.24 0.36 -4.23
C PHE A 57 8.70 0.66 -2.80
N ILE A 58 7.77 0.74 -1.84
CA ILE A 58 8.08 0.97 -0.43
C ILE A 58 8.89 -0.17 0.16
N HIS A 59 8.59 -1.42 -0.21
CA HIS A 59 9.37 -2.58 0.23
C HIS A 59 10.85 -2.47 -0.19
N PHE A 60 11.13 -2.15 -1.46
CA PHE A 60 12.50 -1.95 -1.92
C PHE A 60 13.18 -0.75 -1.26
N ALA A 61 12.46 0.35 -1.05
CA ALA A 61 12.99 1.50 -0.32
C ALA A 61 13.38 1.14 1.13
N ASN A 62 12.54 0.37 1.82
CA ASN A 62 12.81 -0.10 3.18
C ASN A 62 13.99 -1.08 3.25
N VAL A 63 14.12 -1.97 2.28
CA VAL A 63 15.29 -2.86 2.17
C VAL A 63 16.56 -2.06 1.93
N TYR A 64 16.54 -1.08 1.03
CA TYR A 64 17.68 -0.21 0.75
C TYR A 64 18.07 0.64 1.98
N LEU A 65 17.10 1.21 2.69
CA LEU A 65 17.35 1.96 3.93
C LEU A 65 17.90 1.06 5.05
N SER A 66 17.42 -0.18 5.14
CA SER A 66 17.93 -1.14 6.12
C SER A 66 19.38 -1.55 5.87
N ASP A 67 19.85 -1.51 4.62
CA ASP A 67 21.27 -1.76 4.29
C ASP A 67 22.17 -0.58 4.69
N LEU A 68 21.62 0.64 4.73
CA LEU A 68 22.35 1.85 5.08
C LEU A 68 22.42 2.12 6.60
N THR A 69 21.58 1.46 7.41
CA THR A 69 21.44 1.72 8.85
C THR A 69 21.92 0.52 9.65
N GLU A 70 23.00 0.66 10.44
CA GLU A 70 23.60 -0.43 11.26
C GLU A 70 22.77 -0.83 12.52
N GLU A 71 21.45 -0.65 12.51
CA GLU A 71 20.54 -1.05 13.60
C GLU A 71 19.80 -2.35 13.27
N ASP A 72 19.30 -3.07 14.30
CA ASP A 72 18.65 -4.38 14.14
C ASP A 72 17.56 -4.36 13.04
N PRO A 73 17.72 -5.15 11.96
CA PRO A 73 16.90 -5.04 10.75
C PRO A 73 15.40 -5.34 10.99
N CYS A 74 15.08 -6.14 12.01
CA CYS A 74 13.70 -6.41 12.42
C CYS A 74 13.01 -5.17 13.02
N SER A 75 13.73 -4.41 13.85
CA SER A 75 13.18 -3.21 14.49
C SER A 75 12.98 -2.11 13.46
N LEU A 76 13.93 -1.96 12.54
CA LEU A 76 13.87 -0.94 11.49
C LEU A 76 12.77 -1.24 10.47
N TYR A 77 12.60 -2.51 10.06
CA TYR A 77 11.48 -2.93 9.22
C TYR A 77 10.13 -2.67 9.90
N LEU A 78 9.99 -3.04 11.18
CA LEU A 78 8.77 -2.82 11.95
C LEU A 78 8.46 -1.33 12.11
N ILE A 79 9.47 -0.50 12.41
CA ILE A 79 9.32 0.95 12.52
C ILE A 79 8.92 1.55 11.17
N ASN A 80 9.55 1.16 10.06
CA ASN A 80 9.18 1.64 8.74
C ASN A 80 7.75 1.23 8.35
N PHE A 81 7.33 0.00 8.67
CA PHE A 81 5.94 -0.43 8.46
C PHE A 81 4.96 0.39 9.29
N LEU A 82 5.26 0.64 10.57
CA LEU A 82 4.41 1.43 11.45
C LEU A 82 4.37 2.91 11.05
N LEU A 83 5.50 3.48 10.62
CA LEU A 83 5.58 4.84 10.09
C LEU A 83 4.78 4.96 8.79
N ASP A 84 4.85 3.99 7.89
CA ASP A 84 4.06 3.98 6.65
C ASP A 84 2.55 3.87 6.94
N ALA A 85 2.17 2.95 7.83
CA ALA A 85 0.78 2.74 8.22
C ALA A 85 0.16 3.96 8.95
N THR A 86 0.97 4.81 9.58
CA THR A 86 0.50 5.99 10.33
C THR A 86 0.78 7.29 9.60
N LEU A 87 2.06 7.67 9.46
CA LEU A 87 2.48 8.90 8.82
C LEU A 87 2.28 8.86 7.31
N GLY A 88 2.57 7.72 6.66
CA GLY A 88 2.37 7.57 5.21
C GLY A 88 0.90 7.77 4.82
N MET A 89 -0.02 7.07 5.49
CA MET A 89 -1.46 7.26 5.31
C MET A 89 -1.93 8.68 5.62
N LEU A 90 -1.44 9.31 6.69
CA LEU A 90 -1.81 10.68 7.06
C LEU A 90 -1.35 11.69 6.00
N LEU A 91 -0.12 11.57 5.50
CA LEU A 91 0.43 12.43 4.45
C LEU A 91 -0.36 12.29 3.14
N ILE A 92 -0.67 11.05 2.74
CA ILE A 92 -1.49 10.80 1.55
C ILE A 92 -2.88 11.40 1.72
N TYR A 93 -3.51 11.24 2.89
CA TYR A 93 -4.82 11.82 3.17
C TYR A 93 -4.82 13.35 3.06
N ILE A 94 -3.85 14.02 3.69
CA ILE A 94 -3.71 15.48 3.62
C ILE A 94 -3.43 15.91 2.17
N GLY A 95 -2.56 15.21 1.45
CA GLY A 95 -2.24 15.49 0.05
C GLY A 95 -3.46 15.38 -0.87
N ILE A 96 -4.23 14.30 -0.75
CA ILE A 96 -5.48 14.12 -1.51
C ILE A 96 -6.47 15.23 -1.17
N ARG A 97 -6.65 15.54 0.12
CA ARG A 97 -7.53 16.64 0.56
C ARG A 97 -7.11 17.98 -0.02
N ALA A 98 -5.82 18.29 0.00
CA ALA A 98 -5.29 19.53 -0.55
C ALA A 98 -5.52 19.62 -2.07
N VAL A 99 -5.18 18.55 -2.81
CA VAL A 99 -5.39 18.48 -4.26
C VAL A 99 -6.87 18.58 -4.60
N SER A 100 -7.75 17.86 -3.90
CA SER A 100 -9.20 17.95 -4.11
C SER A 100 -9.72 19.37 -3.88
N SER A 101 -9.28 20.05 -2.81
CA SER A 101 -9.68 21.44 -2.56
C SER A 101 -9.17 22.40 -3.65
N ILE A 102 -7.96 22.20 -4.17
CA ILE A 102 -7.42 23.01 -5.27
C ILE A 102 -8.19 22.75 -6.57
N VAL A 103 -8.50 21.49 -6.88
CA VAL A 103 -9.25 21.09 -8.08
C VAL A 103 -10.68 21.63 -8.07
N GLU A 104 -11.35 21.60 -6.91
CA GLU A 104 -12.68 22.21 -6.74
C GLU A 104 -12.63 23.73 -6.96
N TRP A 105 -11.58 24.39 -6.44
CA TRP A 105 -11.40 25.83 -6.59
C TRP A 105 -11.05 26.25 -8.02
N GLN A 106 -10.32 25.40 -8.76
CA GLN A 106 -9.90 25.62 -10.15
C GLN A 106 -10.90 25.06 -11.19
N GLN A 107 -11.98 24.39 -10.76
CA GLN A 107 -13.01 23.78 -11.62
C GLN A 107 -12.45 22.86 -12.73
N TRP A 108 -11.38 22.10 -12.44
CA TRP A 108 -10.82 21.15 -13.40
C TRP A 108 -11.66 19.86 -13.44
N GLU A 109 -12.65 19.80 -14.34
CA GLU A 109 -13.52 18.62 -14.50
C GLU A 109 -12.75 17.33 -14.83
N SER A 110 -11.62 17.43 -15.53
CA SER A 110 -10.77 16.28 -15.90
C SER A 110 -10.11 15.57 -14.71
N LEU A 111 -9.95 16.25 -13.57
CA LEU A 111 -9.26 15.72 -12.38
C LEU A 111 -10.22 15.45 -11.21
N ARG A 112 -11.53 15.40 -11.49
CA ARG A 112 -12.56 15.11 -10.48
C ARG A 112 -12.52 13.62 -10.12
N PHE A 113 -11.78 13.29 -9.06
CA PHE A 113 -11.67 11.92 -8.55
C PHE A 113 -13.01 11.43 -7.99
N GLY A 114 -13.45 10.23 -8.36
CA GLY A 114 -14.60 9.54 -7.75
C GLY A 114 -15.80 9.29 -8.66
N GLU A 115 -15.91 10.00 -9.80
CA GLU A 115 -16.90 9.67 -10.84
C GLU A 115 -16.30 8.69 -11.84
N TYR A 116 -16.41 7.41 -11.51
CA TYR A 116 -16.27 6.36 -12.51
C TYR A 116 -17.68 6.13 -13.04
N GLY A 117 -17.97 6.66 -14.24
CA GLY A 117 -19.28 6.56 -14.89
C GLY A 117 -19.86 5.16 -14.95
#